data_AF-A0A166G927-F1
#
_entry.id   AF-A0A166G927-F1
#
_cell.length_a   1.000
_cell.length_b   1.000
_cell.length_c   1.000
_cell.angle_alpha   90.00
_cell.angle_beta   90.00
_cell.angle_gamma   90.00
#
_symmetry.space_group_name_H-M   'P 1'
#
loop_
_entity.id
_entity.type
_entity.pdbx_description
1 polymer ?
#
loop_
_entity_poly.entity_id
_entity_poly.type
_entity_poly.pdbx_seq_one_letter_code
_entity_poly.pdbx_strand_id
1 'polypeptide(L)'
;MLGPTLFWVACPLLIHSAYSSYEHLSHLKAVGRLEGSLPLDIAAEALLAMILGIVGSCLKLPESKDITWAGEMKTRSIDDADSRLSFANYTTRGRVLTEKEKSA
;
A
#
# COMPACT_ATOMS: atom_id res chain seq x y z
N MET A 1 -4.24 9.56 3.30
CA MET A 1 -3.55 10.04 2.08
C MET A 1 -2.07 10.38 2.30
N LEU A 2 -1.65 10.68 3.54
CA LEU A 2 -0.30 11.12 3.87
C LEU A 2 0.83 10.11 3.57
N GLY A 3 0.62 8.81 3.84
CA GLY A 3 1.61 7.76 3.53
C GLY A 3 1.96 7.68 2.04
N PRO A 4 0.97 7.49 1.15
CA PRO A 4 1.20 7.51 -0.29
C PRO A 4 1.88 8.78 -0.79
N THR A 5 1.50 9.97 -0.31
CA THR A 5 2.15 11.22 -0.73
C THR A 5 3.60 11.29 -0.31
N LEU A 6 3.92 10.87 0.92
CA LEU A 6 5.30 10.87 1.42
C LEU A 6 6.19 9.91 0.62
N PHE A 7 5.66 8.73 0.29
CA PHE A 7 6.34 7.76 -0.56
C PHE A 7 6.59 8.31 -1.97
N TRP A 8 5.57 8.93 -2.59
CA TRP A 8 5.71 9.52 -3.93
C TRP A 8 6.68 10.69 -4.00
N VAL A 9 6.86 11.45 -2.91
CA VAL A 9 7.88 12.51 -2.81
C VAL A 9 9.27 11.94 -2.55
N ALA A 10 9.38 10.85 -1.79
CA ALA A 10 10.66 10.19 -1.52
C ALA A 10 11.32 9.63 -2.80
N CYS A 11 10.53 9.08 -3.74
CA CYS A 11 11.05 8.53 -4.99
C CYS A 11 11.88 9.54 -5.83
N PRO A 12 11.35 10.72 -6.22
CA PRO A 12 12.12 11.69 -6.99
C PRO A 12 13.28 12.29 -6.19
N LEU A 13 13.17 12.45 -4.87
CA LEU A 13 14.30 12.88 -4.03
C LEU A 13 15.45 11.87 -4.07
N LEU A 14 15.14 10.57 -4.02
CA LEU A 14 16.14 9.52 -4.11
C LEU A 14 16.79 9.48 -5.50
N ILE A 15 15.99 9.63 -6.57
CA ILE A 15 16.50 9.73 -7.94
C ILE A 15 17.39 10.97 -8.11
N HIS A 16 16.99 12.10 -7.52
CA HIS A 16 17.77 13.34 -7.54
C HIS A 16 19.13 13.15 -6.86
N SER A 17 19.16 12.62 -5.64
CA SER A 17 20.41 12.35 -4.92
C SER A 17 21.29 11.31 -5.64
N ALA A 18 20.69 10.30 -6.28
CA ALA A 18 21.42 9.33 -7.09
C ALA A 18 22.06 9.99 -8.34
N TYR A 19 21.34 10.90 -9.00
CA TYR A 19 21.87 11.66 -10.12
C TYR A 19 23.00 12.61 -9.69
N SER A 20 22.84 13.33 -8.58
CA SER A 20 23.88 14.19 -8.01
C SER A 20 25.14 13.40 -7.63
N SER A 21 24.97 12.20 -7.05
CA SER A 21 26.08 11.29 -6.76
C SER A 21 26.80 10.85 -8.04
N TYR A 22 26.04 10.51 -9.09
CA TYR A 22 26.60 10.12 -10.39
C TYR A 22 27.38 11.28 -11.03
N GLU A 23 26.82 12.49 -11.03
CA GLU A 23 27.46 13.67 -11.59
C GLU A 23 28.78 13.95 -10.86
N HIS A 24 28.76 13.97 -9.52
CA HIS A 24 29.93 14.20 -8.70
C HIS A 24 31.06 13.19 -8.99
N LEU A 25 30.74 11.89 -9.04
CA LEU A 25 31.71 10.84 -9.34
C LEU A 25 32.20 10.88 -10.79
N SER A 26 31.34 11.24 -11.73
CA SER A 26 31.72 11.40 -13.14
C SER A 26 32.69 12.57 -13.34
N HIS A 27 32.48 13.68 -12.63
CA HIS A 27 33.36 14.83 -12.64
C HIS A 27 34.73 14.50 -12.03
N LEU A 28 34.75 13.82 -10.87
CA LEU A 28 35.99 13.36 -10.24
C LEU A 28 36.81 12.46 -11.17
N LYS A 29 36.13 11.55 -11.88
CA LYS A 29 36.75 10.68 -12.89
C LYS A 29 37.32 11.48 -14.06
N ALA A 30 36.62 12.50 -14.56
CA ALA A 30 37.10 13.35 -15.65
C ALA A 30 38.33 14.18 -15.29
N VAL A 31 38.44 14.63 -14.04
CA VAL A 31 39.59 15.40 -13.52
C VAL A 31 40.78 14.49 -13.13
N GLY A 32 40.62 13.16 -13.20
CA GLY A 32 41.66 12.20 -12.84
C GLY A 32 41.88 12.05 -11.33
N ARG A 33 40.96 12.56 -10.50
CA ARG A 33 40.98 12.41 -9.04
C ARG A 33 40.01 11.30 -8.64
N LEU A 34 40.51 10.07 -8.57
CA LEU A 34 39.71 8.89 -8.19
C LEU A 34 39.39 8.84 -6.68
N GLU A 35 40.11 9.62 -5.88
CA GLU A 35 39.93 9.71 -4.44
C GLU A 35 39.19 11.00 -4.10
N GLY A 36 37.92 10.88 -3.72
CA GLY A 36 37.07 11.97 -3.27
C GLY A 36 35.94 11.40 -2.43
N SER A 37 35.76 11.94 -1.22
CA SER A 37 34.60 11.61 -0.39
C SER A 37 33.36 12.28 -0.97
N LEU A 38 32.20 11.63 -0.81
CA LEU A 38 30.94 12.19 -1.25
C LEU A 38 30.59 13.42 -0.40
N PRO A 39 30.17 14.53 -1.02
CA PRO A 39 29.66 15.70 -0.32
C PRO A 39 28.56 15.33 0.69
N LEU A 40 28.59 15.96 1.86
CA LEU A 40 27.70 15.65 2.97
C LEU A 40 26.23 16.01 2.68
N ASP A 41 26.01 17.02 1.84
CA ASP A 41 24.69 17.41 1.34
C ASP A 41 24.03 16.28 0.54
N ILE A 42 24.72 15.68 -0.44
CA ILE A 42 24.20 14.55 -1.23
C ILE A 42 23.90 13.36 -0.33
N ALA A 43 24.79 13.07 0.63
CA ALA A 43 24.58 12.00 1.60
C ALA A 43 23.37 12.26 2.52
N ALA A 44 23.19 13.50 2.98
CA ALA A 44 22.05 13.90 3.80
C ALA A 44 20.73 13.83 3.01
N GLU A 45 20.72 14.25 1.74
CA GLU A 45 19.57 14.13 0.85
C GLU A 45 19.17 12.66 0.62
N ALA A 46 20.15 11.77 0.38
CA ALA A 46 19.90 10.34 0.23
C ALA A 46 19.27 9.73 1.50
N LEU A 47 19.83 10.07 2.67
CA LEU A 47 19.33 9.61 3.97
C LEU A 47 17.91 10.13 4.23
N LEU A 48 17.65 11.39 3.92
CA LEU A 48 16.34 12.00 4.08
C LEU A 48 15.31 11.34 3.15
N ALA A 49 15.66 11.12 1.88
CA ALA A 49 14.80 10.41 0.93
C ALA A 49 14.50 8.97 1.40
N MET A 50 15.50 8.27 1.93
CA MET A 50 15.34 6.93 2.50
C MET A 50 14.37 6.93 3.69
N ILE A 51 14.56 7.84 4.65
CA ILE A 51 13.70 7.95 5.85
C ILE A 51 12.24 8.25 5.43
N LEU A 52 12.04 9.22 4.54
CA LEU A 52 10.71 9.54 4.02
C LEU A 52 10.08 8.35 3.29
N GLY A 53 10.86 7.60 2.51
CA GLY A 53 10.41 6.40 1.81
C GLY A 53 9.96 5.30 2.77
N ILE A 54 10.73 5.05 3.83
CA ILE A 54 10.40 4.07 4.88
C ILE A 54 9.09 4.48 5.58
N VAL A 55 9.03 5.71 6.09
CA VAL A 55 7.85 6.21 6.81
C VAL A 55 6.62 6.22 5.91
N GLY A 56 6.76 6.70 4.67
CA GLY A 56 5.68 6.72 3.68
C GLY A 56 5.17 5.33 3.34
N SER A 57 6.08 4.36 3.24
CA SER A 57 5.71 2.95 3.02
C SER A 57 4.96 2.37 4.21
N CYS A 58 5.45 2.57 5.45
CA CYS A 58 4.79 2.09 6.66
C CYS A 58 3.36 2.64 6.79
N LEU A 59 3.16 3.92 6.50
CA LEU A 59 1.85 4.57 6.57
C LEU A 59 0.90 4.21 5.41
N LYS A 60 1.40 3.59 4.35
CA LYS A 60 0.59 3.08 3.23
C LYS A 60 -0.04 1.72 3.56
N LEU A 61 0.50 0.97 4.53
CA LEU A 61 -0.01 -0.36 4.83
C LEU A 61 -1.46 -0.31 5.33
N PRO A 62 -2.29 -1.29 4.94
CA PRO A 62 -3.61 -1.46 5.54
C PRO A 62 -3.48 -1.81 7.02
N GLU A 63 -4.53 -1.53 7.79
CA GLU A 63 -4.59 -1.89 9.20
C GLU A 63 -4.47 -3.41 9.37
N SER A 64 -3.77 -3.83 10.42
CA SER A 64 -3.65 -5.24 10.76
C SER A 64 -5.02 -5.82 11.14
N LYS A 65 -5.42 -6.91 10.48
CA LYS A 65 -6.65 -7.62 10.84
C LYS A 65 -6.43 -8.43 12.13
N ASP A 66 -7.45 -8.47 12.99
CA ASP A 66 -7.48 -9.37 14.14
C ASP A 66 -7.42 -10.84 13.68
N ILE A 67 -6.61 -11.64 14.36
CA ILE A 67 -6.42 -13.07 14.08
C ILE A 67 -7.37 -13.96 14.87
N THR A 68 -8.05 -13.42 15.88
CA THR A 68 -8.92 -14.22 16.75
C THR A 68 -10.26 -14.49 16.10
N TRP A 69 -10.69 -15.75 16.14
CA TRP A 69 -12.00 -16.17 15.65
C TRP A 69 -13.15 -15.42 16.34
N ALA A 70 -13.04 -15.22 17.65
CA ALA A 70 -14.03 -14.46 18.40
C ALA A 70 -14.11 -12.98 17.97
N GLY A 71 -12.98 -12.38 17.56
CA GLY A 71 -12.93 -11.02 17.01
C GLY A 71 -13.64 -10.93 15.66
N GLU A 72 -13.34 -11.86 14.75
CA GLU A 72 -14.01 -11.95 13.45
C GLU A 72 -15.52 -12.18 13.60
N MET A 73 -15.93 -13.11 14.48
CA MET A 73 -17.32 -13.51 14.63
C MET A 73 -18.23 -12.40 15.17
N LYS A 74 -17.68 -11.40 15.87
CA LYS A 74 -18.44 -10.21 16.30
C LYS A 74 -18.93 -9.34 15.14
N THR A 75 -18.25 -9.39 13.98
CA THR A 75 -18.63 -8.60 12.80
C THR A 75 -19.62 -9.32 11.88
N ARG A 76 -19.90 -10.61 12.15
CA ARG A 76 -20.75 -11.47 11.31
C ARG A 76 -22.16 -11.55 11.87
N SER A 77 -23.16 -11.54 10.99
CA SER A 77 -24.57 -11.78 11.35
C SER A 77 -24.87 -13.28 11.41
N ILE A 78 -25.85 -13.65 12.25
CA ILE A 78 -26.42 -15.00 12.28
C ILE A 78 -26.98 -15.39 10.91
N ASP A 79 -27.55 -14.45 10.16
CA ASP A 79 -28.11 -14.71 8.84
C ASP A 79 -27.05 -15.17 7.83
N ASP A 80 -25.81 -14.66 7.95
CA ASP A 80 -24.68 -15.05 7.10
C ASP A 80 -24.33 -16.54 7.34
N ALA A 81 -24.36 -16.97 8.60
CA ALA A 81 -24.12 -18.35 9.00
C ALA A 81 -25.31 -19.29 8.72
N ASP A 82 -26.55 -18.81 8.89
CA ASP A 82 -27.78 -19.61 8.75
C ASP A 82 -28.26 -19.75 7.30
N SER A 83 -27.74 -18.92 6.38
CA SER A 83 -28.03 -18.99 4.95
C SER A 83 -27.77 -20.37 4.32
N ARG A 84 -26.86 -21.15 4.92
CA ARG A 84 -26.54 -22.56 4.61
C ARG A 84 -26.68 -22.86 3.11
N LEU A 85 -25.94 -22.13 2.25
CA LEU A 85 -26.10 -22.18 0.79
C LEU A 85 -26.09 -23.60 0.20
N SER A 86 -25.32 -24.53 0.80
CA SER A 86 -25.29 -25.93 0.36
C SER A 86 -26.64 -26.65 0.49
N PHE A 87 -27.55 -26.13 1.32
CA PHE A 87 -28.91 -26.64 1.55
C PHE A 87 -29.97 -25.63 1.12
N ALA A 88 -29.63 -24.72 0.19
CA ALA A 88 -30.55 -23.70 -0.29
C ALA A 88 -31.83 -24.35 -0.82
N ASN A 89 -32.97 -23.93 -0.27
CA ASN A 89 -34.27 -24.36 -0.74
C ASN A 89 -34.83 -23.34 -1.75
N TYR A 90 -35.17 -23.81 -2.95
CA TYR A 90 -35.73 -22.97 -4.02
C TYR A 90 -37.26 -23.03 -4.11
N THR A 91 -37.93 -23.88 -3.31
CA THR A 91 -39.39 -23.95 -3.22
C THR A 91 -39.90 -23.11 -2.05
N THR A 92 -39.63 -21.80 -2.10
CA THR A 92 -40.04 -20.85 -1.06
C THR A 92 -41.17 -19.93 -1.53
N ARG A 93 -41.83 -19.25 -0.59
CA ARG A 93 -42.87 -18.24 -0.89
C ARG A 93 -42.36 -17.09 -1.76
N GLY A 94 -41.04 -16.86 -1.81
CA GLY A 94 -40.42 -15.87 -2.69
C GLY A 94 -40.68 -16.13 -4.17
N ARG A 95 -40.78 -17.40 -4.60
CA ARG A 95 -41.05 -17.75 -6.00
C ARG A 95 -42.35 -17.13 -6.53
N VAL A 96 -43.42 -17.20 -5.73
CA VAL A 96 -44.75 -16.67 -6.10
C VAL A 96 -44.73 -15.14 -6.18
N LEU A 97 -43.94 -14.49 -5.32
CA LEU A 97 -43.82 -13.03 -5.31
C LEU A 97 -43.03 -12.52 -6.53
N THR A 98 -41.95 -13.22 -6.92
CA THR A 98 -41.15 -12.87 -8.11
C THR A 98 -41.86 -13.20 -9.43
N GLU A 99 -42.68 -14.26 -9.50
CA GLU A 99 -43.48 -14.58 -10.68
C GLU A 99 -44.58 -13.54 -10.94
N LYS A 100 -45.18 -12.99 -9.88
CA LYS A 100 -46.20 -11.95 -9.98
C LYS A 100 -45.64 -10.62 -10.50
N GLU A 101 -44.39 -10.29 -10.14
CA GLU A 101 -43.68 -9.11 -10.66
C GLU A 101 -43.34 -9.23 -12.14
N LYS A 102 -42.95 -10.41 -12.63
CA LYS A 102 -42.64 -10.64 -14.06
C LYS A 102 -43.88 -10.66 -14.99
N SER A 103 -45.07 -10.80 -14.42
CA SER A 103 -46.33 -10.92 -15.18
C SER A 103 -47.15 -9.62 -15.18
N ALA A 104 -46.63 -8.56 -14.55
CA ALA A 104 -47.14 -7.19 -14.59
C ALA A 104 -46.32 -6.35 -15.58
#